data_AF-A0A932DWB1-F1
#
_entry.id   AF-A0A932DWB1-F1
#
_cell.length_a   1.000
_cell.length_b   1.000
_cell.length_c   1.000
_cell.angle_alpha   90.00
_cell.angle_beta   90.00
_cell.angle_gamma   90.00
#
_symmetry.space_group_name_H-M   'P 1'
#
loop_
_entity.id
_entity.type
_entity.pdbx_description
1 polymer ?
#
loop_
_entity_poly.entity_id
_entity_poly.type
_entity_poly.pdbx_seq_one_letter_code
_entity_poly.pdbx_strand_id
1 'polypeptide(L)' 'MSFSDPSHNVEQFDLQSGMTVADFGTGSGYYAFAAAKAVGDKGKVYAIDVQKPLLEKLKREAVSR' A
#
# COMPACT_ATOMS: atom_id res chain seq x y z
N MET A 1 10.58 -6.31 -20.74
CA MET A 1 9.71 -5.33 -20.07
C MET A 1 9.59 -5.76 -18.62
N SER A 2 10.17 -5.04 -17.66
CA SER A 2 9.81 -5.27 -16.26
C SER A 2 8.53 -4.50 -15.97
N PHE A 3 7.68 -5.09 -15.13
CA PHE A 3 6.57 -4.38 -14.53
C PHE A 3 7.10 -3.26 -13.59
N SER A 4 6.22 -2.48 -12.98
CA SER A 4 6.62 -1.41 -12.06
C SER A 4 7.28 -1.95 -10.78
N ASP A 5 8.24 -1.21 -10.23
CA ASP A 5 8.81 -1.42 -8.89
C ASP A 5 8.10 -0.50 -7.88
N PRO A 6 7.20 -1.03 -7.02
CA PRO A 6 6.43 -0.21 -6.09
C PRO A 6 7.29 0.46 -5.02
N SER A 7 8.35 -0.20 -4.55
CA SER A 7 9.21 0.36 -3.50
C SER A 7 9.99 1.55 -4.03
N HIS A 8 10.61 1.40 -5.21
CA HIS A 8 11.33 2.49 -5.86
C HIS A 8 10.44 3.69 -6.18
N ASN A 9 9.21 3.43 -6.66
CA ASN A 9 8.27 4.50 -6.98
C ASN A 9 7.79 5.24 -5.72
N VAL A 10 7.59 4.53 -4.60
CA VAL A 10 7.15 5.15 -3.34
C VAL A 10 8.21 6.05 -2.73
N GLU A 11 9.50 5.74 -2.90
CA GLU A 11 10.61 6.59 -2.44
C GLU A 11 10.58 8.01 -3.04
N GLN A 12 9.93 8.18 -4.20
CA GLN A 12 9.81 9.49 -4.86
C GLN A 12 8.78 10.42 -4.21
N PHE A 13 7.88 9.90 -3.36
CA PHE A 13 6.81 10.68 -2.72
C PHE A 13 7.21 11.33 -1.39
N ASP A 14 8.46 11.17 -0.95
CA ASP A 14 9.00 11.71 0.31
C ASP A 14 8.07 11.46 1.52
N LEU A 15 7.51 10.24 1.59
CA LEU A 15 6.61 9.86 2.67
C LEU A 15 7.36 9.82 4.00
N GLN A 16 6.80 10.51 4.99
CA GLN A 16 7.37 10.56 6.33
C GLN A 16 6.64 9.62 7.29
N SER A 17 7.35 9.22 8.35
CA SER A 17 6.75 8.43 9.41
C SER A 17 5.55 9.15 10.03
N GLY A 18 4.44 8.42 10.24
CA GLY A 18 3.22 8.98 10.80
C GLY A 18 2.23 9.54 9.77
N MET A 19 2.60 9.61 8.48
CA MET A 19 1.69 10.10 7.45
C MET A 19 0.51 9.14 7.22
N THR A 20 -0.60 9.72 6.74
CA THR A 20 -1.78 8.97 6.28
C THR A 20 -1.81 8.99 4.76
N VAL A 21 -1.89 7.81 4.13
CA VAL A 21 -1.86 7.63 2.67
C VAL A 21 -3.14 6.93 2.22
N ALA A 22 -3.66 7.33 1.06
CA ALA A 22 -4.75 6.63 0.36
C ALA A 22 -4.21 6.02 -0.94
N ASP A 23 -4.33 4.70 -1.08
CA ASP A 23 -3.94 3.95 -2.28
C ASP A 23 -5.21 3.58 -3.07
N PHE A 24 -5.46 4.33 -4.15
CA PHE A 24 -6.64 4.16 -5.00
C PHE A 24 -6.38 3.16 -6.12
N GLY A 25 -7.24 2.14 -6.24
CA GLY A 25 -7.01 1.04 -7.17
C GLY A 25 -5.94 0.08 -6.65
N THR A 26 -5.95 -0.18 -5.34
CA THR A 26 -4.89 -0.92 -4.65
C THR A 26 -4.68 -2.34 -5.21
N GLY A 27 -5.72 -2.96 -5.79
CA GLY A 27 -5.64 -4.30 -6.36
C GLY A 27 -5.13 -5.32 -5.35
N SER A 28 -3.96 -5.90 -5.61
CA SER A 28 -3.27 -6.84 -4.70
C SER A 28 -2.41 -6.18 -3.62
N GLY A 29 -2.41 -4.84 -3.53
CA GLY A 29 -1.82 -4.09 -2.43
C GLY A 29 -0.33 -3.79 -2.53
N TYR A 30 0.29 -3.94 -3.70
CA TYR A 30 1.74 -3.73 -3.89
C TYR A 30 2.19 -2.33 -3.44
N TYR A 31 1.47 -1.28 -3.85
CA TYR A 31 1.77 0.09 -3.44
C TYR A 31 1.32 0.38 -2.00
N ALA A 32 0.15 -0.14 -1.58
CA ALA A 32 -0.29 -0.03 -0.19
C ALA A 32 0.76 -0.56 0.81
N PHE A 33 1.36 -1.73 0.55
CA PHE A 33 2.40 -2.30 1.42
C PHE A 33 3.71 -1.52 1.37
N ALA A 34 4.13 -1.06 0.18
CA ALA A 34 5.31 -0.22 0.04
C ALA A 34 5.15 1.10 0.82
N ALA A 35 3.99 1.76 0.68
CA ALA A 35 3.65 2.96 1.44
C ALA A 35 3.56 2.69 2.95
N ALA A 36 2.98 1.55 3.36
CA ALA A 36 2.86 1.18 4.78
C ALA A 36 4.23 1.07 5.44
N LYS A 37 5.22 0.49 4.74
CA LYS A 37 6.60 0.43 5.21
C LYS A 37 7.23 1.81 5.34
N ALA A 38 6.95 2.73 4.39
CA ALA A 38 7.50 4.08 4.41
C ALA A 38 6.93 4.94 5.55
N VAL A 39 5.61 4.89 5.80
CA VAL A 39 4.97 5.68 6.87
C VAL A 39 5.15 5.08 8.27
N GLY A 40 5.57 3.82 8.35
CA GLY A 40 5.89 3.11 9.60
C GLY A 40 4.70 2.94 10.56
N ASP A 41 4.98 2.44 11.77
CA ASP A 41 3.97 2.00 12.74
C ASP A 41 3.03 3.11 13.25
N LYS A 42 3.46 4.37 13.13
CA LYS A 42 2.64 5.54 13.49
C LYS A 42 1.77 6.04 12.34
N GLY A 43 2.05 5.60 11.12
CA GLY A 43 1.33 5.99 9.93
C GLY A 43 0.14 5.10 9.64
N LYS A 44 -0.58 5.42 8.57
CA LYS A 44 -1.76 4.65 8.16
C LYS A 44 -1.94 4.65 6.66
N VAL A 45 -2.24 3.49 6.09
CA VAL A 45 -2.56 3.36 4.67
C VAL A 45 -3.98 2.85 4.50
N TYR A 46 -4.77 3.58 3.73
CA TYR A 46 -6.10 3.19 3.31
C TYR A 46 -6.03 2.58 1.91
N ALA A 47 -6.20 1.27 1.84
CA ALA A 47 -6.23 0.53 0.58
C ALA A 47 -7.66 0.53 0.02
N ILE A 48 -7.86 1.15 -1.15
CA ILE A 48 -9.18 1.44 -1.73
C ILE A 48 -9.31 0.76 -3.08
N ASP A 49 -10.36 -0.05 -3.23
CA ASP A 49 -10.73 -0.68 -4.50
C ASP A 49 -12.26 -0.83 -4.59
N VAL A 50 -12.78 -0.89 -5.82
CA VAL A 50 -14.20 -1.19 -6.05
C VAL A 50 -14.48 -2.70 -6.00
N GLN A 51 -13.45 -3.52 -6.22
CA GLN A 51 -13.54 -4.97 -6.26
C GLN A 51 -13.41 -5.55 -4.85
N LYS A 52 -14.55 -5.75 -4.17
CA LYS A 52 -14.62 -6.36 -2.83
C LYS A 52 -13.79 -7.66 -2.68
N PRO A 53 -13.77 -8.61 -3.65
CA PRO A 53 -12.97 -9.83 -3.50
C PRO A 53 -11.47 -9.56 -3.37
N LEU A 54 -10.94 -8.53 -4.04
CA LEU A 54 -9.53 -8.13 -3.91
C LEU A 54 -9.26 -7.56 -2.52
N LEU A 55 -10.14 -6.70 -2.01
CA LEU A 55 -10.03 -6.14 -0.66
C LEU A 55 -10.06 -7.22 0.42
N GLU A 56 -10.94 -8.22 0.30
CA GLU A 56 -10.99 -9.32 1.26
C GLU A 56 -9.72 -10.18 1.23
N LYS A 57 -9.14 -10.42 0.05
CA LYS A 57 -7.85 -11.10 -0.09
C LYS A 57 -6.73 -10.26 0.52
N LEU A 58 -6.66 -8.98 0.17
CA LEU A 58 -5.65 -8.05 0.68
C LEU A 58 -5.71 -7.93 2.20
N LYS A 59 -6.92 -7.86 2.78
CA LYS A 59 -7.12 -7.81 4.23
C LYS A 59 -6.53 -9.04 4.93
N ARG A 60 -6.69 -10.24 4.37
CA ARG A 60 -6.08 -11.45 4.93
C ARG A 60 -4.55 -11.40 4.84
N GLU A 61 -4.01 -10.96 3.70
CA GLU A 61 -2.57 -10.83 3.51
C GLU A 61 -1.96 -9.78 4.45
N ALA A 62 -2.64 -8.67 4.68
CA ALA A 62 -2.19 -7.60 5.57
C ALA A 62 -2.10 -8.03 7.04
N VAL A 63 -2.94 -8.96 7.49
CA VAL A 63 -2.89 -9.52 8.86
C VAL A 63 -1.78 -10.57 9.01
N SER A 64 -1.36 -11.19 7.91
CA SER A 64 -0.34 -12.25 7.90
C SER A 64 1.11 -11.77 7.74
N ARG A 65 1.31 -10.47 7.51
CA ARG A 65 2.61 -9.83 7.35
C ARG A 65 3.03 -9.14 8.64
#